data_AF-A0A9W6VJN5-F1
#
_entry.id   AF-A0A9W6VJN5-F1
#
_cell.length_a   1.000
_cell.length_b   1.000
_cell.length_c   1.000
_cell.angle_alpha   90.00
_cell.angle_beta   90.00
_cell.angle_gamma   90.00
#
_symmetry.space_group_name_H-M   'P 1'
#
loop_
_entity.id
_entity.type
_entity.pdbx_description
1 polymer ?
#
loop_
_entity_poly.entity_id
_entity_poly.type
_entity_poly.pdbx_seq_one_letter_code
_entity_poly.pdbx_strand_id
1 'polypeptide(L)'
;MLTADTVVAPVRYGDGALLDVSPAPVPATPFMVVGRVNGREEAVRAATPAEALARMLDWLRRDEDASAVWYLREDWPGTVTVIGRPAPGVVGETRRCAHLFPLSPGMVLYGSMVSHCGAELFLTDIEWLGLGSGMPCECCLALSEPARPCLEGS
;
A
#
# COMPACT_ATOMS: atom_id res chain seq x y z
N MET A 1 -1.51 -50.44 -50.58
CA MET A 1 -1.65 -50.58 -49.11
C MET A 1 -0.98 -49.38 -48.46
N LEU A 2 -1.81 -48.54 -47.83
CA LEU A 2 -1.57 -47.59 -46.72
C LEU A 2 -0.21 -46.83 -46.62
N THR A 3 -0.20 -45.51 -46.90
CA THR A 3 -0.09 -44.34 -45.95
C THR A 3 1.29 -44.19 -45.29
N ALA A 4 1.92 -43.02 -45.15
CA ALA A 4 1.37 -41.70 -44.88
C ALA A 4 2.31 -40.56 -45.31
N ASP A 5 1.69 -39.45 -45.71
CA ASP A 5 2.20 -38.08 -45.78
C ASP A 5 3.01 -37.64 -44.55
N THR A 6 4.05 -36.85 -44.78
CA THR A 6 4.47 -35.83 -43.81
C THR A 6 4.71 -34.52 -44.56
N VAL A 7 3.79 -33.60 -44.31
CA VAL A 7 3.75 -32.23 -44.81
C VAL A 7 4.87 -31.42 -44.14
N VAL A 8 5.72 -30.79 -44.95
CA VAL A 8 6.65 -29.75 -44.49
C VAL A 8 5.86 -28.45 -44.35
N ALA A 9 5.66 -27.98 -43.11
CA ALA A 9 5.10 -26.66 -42.87
C ALA A 9 6.15 -25.57 -43.14
N PRO A 10 5.78 -24.44 -43.77
CA PRO A 10 6.72 -23.35 -44.04
C PRO A 10 6.99 -22.53 -42.77
N VAL A 11 8.27 -22.21 -42.57
CA VAL A 11 8.75 -21.19 -41.64
C VAL A 11 8.08 -19.86 -41.99
N ARG A 12 7.34 -19.27 -41.05
CA ARG A 12 6.93 -17.87 -41.11
C ARG A 12 7.89 -17.04 -40.27
N TYR A 13 8.60 -16.14 -40.95
CA TYR A 13 9.36 -15.04 -40.37
C TYR A 13 8.59 -13.74 -40.65
N GLY A 14 8.51 -12.85 -39.65
CA GLY A 14 7.84 -11.55 -39.70
C GLY A 14 6.68 -11.47 -38.71
N ASP A 15 6.48 -10.42 -37.93
CA ASP A 15 7.13 -9.11 -37.89
C ASP A 15 6.66 -8.39 -36.60
N GLY A 16 7.48 -7.50 -36.04
CA GLY A 16 7.04 -6.51 -35.06
C GLY A 16 6.79 -6.99 -33.62
N ALA A 17 7.84 -7.33 -32.88
CA ALA A 17 7.82 -7.15 -31.43
C ALA A 17 7.71 -5.64 -31.15
N LEU A 18 6.49 -5.13 -31.04
CA LEU A 18 6.21 -3.92 -30.29
C LEU A 18 6.59 -4.27 -28.85
N LEU A 19 7.83 -3.94 -28.47
CA LEU A 19 8.21 -3.84 -27.08
C LEU A 19 7.24 -2.83 -26.48
N ASP A 20 6.26 -3.32 -25.73
CA ASP A 20 5.46 -2.53 -24.83
C ASP A 20 6.44 -1.94 -23.82
N VAL A 21 7.04 -0.81 -24.16
CA VAL A 21 7.74 0.05 -23.20
C VAL A 21 6.63 0.76 -22.44
N SER A 22 5.90 -0.03 -21.63
CA SER A 22 5.12 0.50 -20.54
C SER A 22 6.08 1.40 -19.75
N PRO A 23 5.81 2.72 -19.63
CA PRO A 23 6.68 3.59 -18.86
C PRO A 23 6.82 2.97 -17.47
N ALA A 24 8.06 2.87 -16.97
CA ALA A 24 8.28 2.44 -15.60
C ALA A 24 7.29 3.22 -14.71
N PRO A 25 6.44 2.53 -13.93
CA PRO A 25 5.42 3.23 -13.16
C PRO A 25 6.14 4.26 -12.31
N VAL A 26 5.84 5.54 -12.54
CA VAL A 26 6.29 6.63 -11.66
C VAL A 26 5.98 6.14 -10.24
N PRO A 27 6.94 6.12 -9.30
CA PRO A 27 6.68 5.63 -7.96
C PRO A 27 5.50 6.41 -7.43
N ALA A 28 4.37 5.73 -7.32
CA ALA A 28 3.15 6.40 -7.01
C ALA A 28 3.28 6.94 -5.59
N THR A 29 2.83 8.17 -5.39
CA THR A 29 2.70 8.77 -4.07
C THR A 29 1.22 8.69 -3.69
N PRO A 30 0.75 7.56 -3.13
CA PRO A 30 -0.67 7.32 -2.89
C PRO A 30 -1.17 8.11 -1.67
N PHE A 31 -0.29 8.56 -0.79
CA PHE A 31 -0.69 9.24 0.43
C PHE A 31 -0.59 10.77 0.28
N MET A 32 -1.47 11.47 0.97
CA MET A 32 -1.43 12.91 1.17
C MET A 32 -1.34 13.21 2.65
N VAL A 33 -0.53 14.20 3.00
CA VAL A 33 -0.51 14.83 4.31
C VAL A 33 -1.04 16.24 4.13
N VAL A 34 -2.04 16.62 4.91
CA VAL A 34 -2.67 17.94 4.87
C VAL A 34 -2.78 18.50 6.27
N GLY A 35 -2.71 19.81 6.39
CA GLY A 35 -2.72 20.44 7.69
C GLY A 35 -2.54 21.94 7.63
N ARG A 36 -2.69 22.57 8.79
CA ARG A 36 -2.35 23.97 9.00
C ARG A 36 -1.01 24.05 9.71
N VAL A 37 -0.06 24.79 9.15
CA VAL A 37 1.29 24.99 9.70
C VAL A 37 1.68 26.46 9.52
N ASN A 38 2.12 27.11 10.59
CA ASN A 38 2.44 28.54 10.66
C ASN A 38 1.30 29.41 10.10
N GLY A 39 0.05 29.05 10.41
CA GLY A 39 -1.14 29.74 9.93
C GLY A 39 -1.48 29.55 8.45
N ARG A 40 -0.80 28.65 7.73
CA ARG A 40 -1.02 28.36 6.30
C ARG A 40 -1.51 26.95 6.11
N GLU A 41 -2.43 26.76 5.16
CA GLU A 41 -2.84 25.43 4.70
C GLU A 41 -1.73 24.84 3.84
N GLU A 42 -1.27 23.64 4.19
CA GLU A 42 -0.20 22.90 3.54
C GLU A 42 -0.69 21.52 3.09
N ALA A 43 -0.20 21.05 1.94
CA ALA A 43 -0.54 19.74 1.40
C ALA A 43 0.68 19.13 0.69
N VAL A 44 1.04 17.90 1.05
CA VAL A 44 2.21 17.22 0.48
C VAL A 44 1.95 15.73 0.23
N ARG A 45 2.48 15.23 -0.88
CA ARG A 45 2.42 13.82 -1.27
C ARG A 45 3.46 12.99 -0.53
N ALA A 46 3.14 11.72 -0.25
CA ALA A 46 4.04 10.74 0.32
C ALA A 46 3.91 9.38 -0.39
N ALA A 47 5.03 8.69 -0.56
CA ALA A 47 5.11 7.38 -1.20
C ALA A 47 4.74 6.24 -0.26
N THR A 48 4.98 6.40 1.04
CA THR A 48 4.78 5.35 2.05
C THR A 48 4.04 5.88 3.28
N PRO A 49 3.40 4.99 4.07
CA PRO A 49 2.81 5.35 5.36
C PRO A 49 3.84 5.96 6.32
N ALA A 50 5.05 5.40 6.34
CA ALA A 50 6.15 5.89 7.17
C ALA A 50 6.54 7.33 6.81
N GLU A 51 6.62 7.64 5.52
CA GLU A 51 6.91 8.99 5.03
C GLU A 51 5.77 9.96 5.37
N ALA A 52 4.51 9.56 5.18
CA ALA A 52 3.35 10.38 5.51
C ALA A 52 3.32 10.72 7.02
N LEU A 53 3.49 9.71 7.87
CA LEU A 53 3.59 9.88 9.33
C LEU A 53 4.76 10.77 9.73
N ALA A 54 5.94 10.58 9.13
CA ALA A 54 7.12 11.38 9.43
C ALA A 54 6.88 12.86 9.11
N ARG A 55 6.25 13.17 7.97
CA ARG A 55 5.90 14.54 7.57
C ARG A 55 4.87 15.16 8.52
N MET A 56 3.83 14.41 8.88
CA MET A 56 2.82 14.86 9.85
C MET A 56 3.45 15.22 11.20
N LEU A 57 4.27 14.31 11.77
CA LEU A 57 4.94 14.53 13.05
C LEU A 57 5.95 15.68 13.02
N ASP A 58 6.59 15.88 11.87
CA ASP A 58 7.51 16.97 11.65
C ASP A 58 6.79 18.34 11.59
N TRP A 59 5.61 18.42 10.97
CA TRP A 59 4.78 19.62 11.04
C TRP A 59 4.34 19.93 12.48
N LEU A 60 3.81 18.93 13.18
CA LEU A 60 3.36 19.07 14.58
C LEU A 60 4.50 19.44 15.55
N ARG A 61 5.75 19.14 15.21
CA ARG A 61 6.91 19.52 16.03
C ARG A 61 7.37 20.96 15.80
N ARG A 62 7.20 21.48 14.58
CA ARG A 62 7.73 22.80 14.18
C ARG A 62 6.82 23.95 14.61
N ASP A 63 5.54 23.68 14.80
CA ASP A 63 4.53 24.67 15.13
C ASP A 63 3.57 24.05 16.16
N GLU A 64 3.51 24.65 17.35
CA GLU A 64 2.68 24.18 18.46
C GLU A 64 1.18 24.32 18.16
N ASP A 65 0.81 25.23 17.26
CA ASP A 65 -0.57 25.44 16.81
C ASP A 65 -0.91 24.61 15.55
N ALA A 66 0.03 23.78 15.07
CA ALA A 66 -0.21 22.99 13.87
C ALA A 66 -1.28 21.93 14.09
N SER A 67 -2.07 21.70 13.03
CA SER A 67 -2.93 20.53 12.92
C SER A 67 -2.60 19.80 11.64
N ALA A 68 -2.51 18.48 11.68
CA ALA A 68 -2.13 17.68 10.52
C ALA A 68 -2.77 16.30 10.57
N VAL A 69 -3.16 15.82 9.39
CA VAL A 69 -3.68 14.47 9.15
C VAL A 69 -3.07 13.93 7.86
N TRP A 70 -3.15 12.62 7.65
CA TRP A 70 -2.79 12.03 6.37
C TRP A 70 -3.86 11.03 5.91
N TYR A 71 -3.95 10.78 4.62
CA TYR A 71 -4.95 9.88 4.04
C TYR A 71 -4.44 9.23 2.76
N LEU A 72 -5.04 8.10 2.39
CA LEU A 72 -4.93 7.56 1.04
C LEU A 72 -5.68 8.48 0.08
N ARG A 73 -5.02 9.02 -0.94
CA ARG A 73 -5.61 9.97 -1.90
C ARG A 73 -6.97 9.51 -2.42
N GLU A 74 -7.91 10.44 -2.53
CA GLU A 74 -9.25 10.18 -3.06
C GLU A 74 -9.24 9.67 -4.51
N ASP A 75 -8.26 10.10 -5.31
CA ASP A 75 -8.08 9.66 -6.70
C ASP A 75 -7.30 8.34 -6.83
N TRP A 76 -7.06 7.64 -5.73
CA TRP A 76 -6.43 6.32 -5.75
C TRP A 76 -7.43 5.24 -6.16
N PRO A 77 -7.06 4.29 -7.05
CA PRO A 77 -8.01 3.41 -7.74
C PRO A 77 -8.77 2.40 -6.86
N GLY A 78 -8.42 2.25 -5.58
CA GLY A 78 -9.14 1.35 -4.68
C GLY A 78 -8.49 1.24 -3.31
N THR A 79 -9.02 0.35 -2.47
CA THR A 79 -8.47 0.10 -1.14
C THR A 79 -7.04 -0.45 -1.23
N VAL A 80 -6.15 0.06 -0.38
CA VAL A 80 -4.78 -0.44 -0.22
C VAL A 80 -4.64 -1.10 1.14
N THR A 81 -4.04 -2.28 1.18
CA THR A 81 -3.62 -2.88 2.44
C THR A 81 -2.21 -2.44 2.78
N VAL A 82 -2.04 -1.76 3.91
CA VAL A 82 -0.72 -1.43 4.47
C VAL A 82 -0.38 -2.38 5.61
N ILE A 83 0.92 -2.63 5.79
CA ILE A 83 1.42 -3.59 6.78
C ILE A 83 2.13 -2.81 7.89
N GLY A 84 1.76 -3.07 9.13
CA GLY A 84 2.39 -2.47 10.29
C GLY A 84 2.44 -3.42 11.47
N ARG A 85 3.39 -3.22 12.37
CA ARG A 85 3.46 -3.94 13.64
C ARG A 85 3.72 -2.95 14.78
N PRO A 86 3.52 -3.33 16.05
CA PRO A 86 3.97 -2.52 17.17
C PRO A 86 5.47 -2.18 17.05
N ALA A 87 5.83 -0.91 17.21
CA ALA A 87 7.21 -0.46 17.21
C ALA A 87 8.02 -1.13 18.35
N PRO A 88 9.36 -1.23 18.24
CA PRO A 88 10.17 -1.80 19.29
C PRO A 88 9.92 -1.09 20.63
N GLY A 89 9.73 -1.86 21.71
CA GLY A 89 9.48 -1.33 23.05
C GLY A 89 8.02 -0.98 23.37
N VAL A 90 7.11 -0.98 22.39
CA VAL A 90 5.66 -0.77 22.63
C VAL A 90 5.03 -2.00 23.29
N VAL A 91 5.40 -3.19 22.81
CA VAL A 91 5.00 -4.49 23.36
C VAL A 91 6.22 -5.41 23.44
N GLY A 92 6.13 -6.50 24.21
CA GLY A 92 7.19 -7.52 24.22
C GLY A 92 7.42 -8.13 22.84
N GLU A 93 8.68 -8.42 22.49
CA GLU A 93 9.07 -8.85 21.12
C GLU A 93 8.27 -10.05 20.61
N THR A 94 7.91 -10.99 21.47
CA THR A 94 7.11 -12.17 21.13
C THR A 94 5.69 -11.85 20.67
N ARG A 95 5.21 -10.62 20.89
CA ARG A 95 3.87 -10.15 20.48
C ARG A 95 3.93 -9.18 19.29
N ARG A 96 5.11 -8.96 18.70
CA ARG A 96 5.29 -8.03 17.57
C ARG A 96 5.04 -8.72 16.22
N CYS A 97 3.81 -9.20 16.02
CA CYS A 97 3.37 -9.70 14.72
C CYS A 97 2.94 -8.56 13.78
N ALA A 98 2.98 -8.82 12.48
CA ALA A 98 2.57 -7.88 11.44
C ALA A 98 1.06 -7.94 11.19
N HIS A 99 0.40 -6.79 11.28
CA HIS A 99 -1.02 -6.62 11.05
C HIS A 99 -1.29 -5.96 9.70
N LEU A 100 -2.45 -6.28 9.13
CA LEU A 100 -2.92 -5.74 7.86
C LEU A 100 -3.99 -4.68 8.12
N PHE A 101 -3.79 -3.47 7.60
CA PHE A 101 -4.69 -2.33 7.76
C PHE A 101 -5.26 -1.94 6.39
N PRO A 102 -6.58 -2.09 6.16
CA PRO A 102 -7.21 -1.65 4.92
C PRO A 102 -7.40 -0.14 4.94
N LEU A 103 -6.92 0.54 3.91
CA LEU A 103 -7.08 1.98 3.72
C LEU A 103 -7.93 2.23 2.48
N SER A 104 -9.12 2.79 2.67
CA SER A 104 -9.96 3.24 1.55
C SER A 104 -9.52 4.64 1.09
N PRO A 105 -9.65 4.97 -0.20
CA PRO A 105 -9.44 6.34 -0.69
C PRO A 105 -10.26 7.35 0.14
N GLY A 106 -9.63 8.47 0.52
CA GLY A 106 -10.21 9.51 1.38
C GLY A 106 -10.27 9.18 2.88
N MET A 107 -9.87 7.99 3.32
CA MET A 107 -9.84 7.64 4.74
C MET A 107 -8.78 8.47 5.47
N VAL A 108 -9.24 9.39 6.32
CA VAL A 108 -8.37 10.22 7.15
C VAL A 108 -7.80 9.40 8.31
N LEU A 109 -6.48 9.46 8.44
CA LEU A 109 -5.71 8.76 9.46
C LEU A 109 -5.13 9.76 10.45
N TYR A 110 -5.59 9.63 11.70
CA TYR A 110 -5.12 10.37 12.85
C TYR A 110 -5.31 9.51 14.11
N GLY A 111 -4.46 9.68 15.12
CA GLY A 111 -4.55 8.91 16.36
C GLY A 111 -4.14 7.45 16.19
N SER A 112 -5.08 6.56 15.86
CA SER A 112 -4.90 5.11 15.79
C SER A 112 -5.46 4.51 14.51
N MET A 113 -5.13 3.25 14.26
CA MET A 113 -5.70 2.43 13.20
C MET A 113 -6.10 1.06 13.73
N VAL A 114 -7.17 0.51 13.16
CA VAL A 114 -7.66 -0.83 13.47
C VAL A 114 -7.33 -1.77 12.32
N SER A 115 -6.62 -2.85 12.63
CA SER A 115 -6.29 -3.91 11.68
C SER A 115 -7.47 -4.83 11.38
N HIS A 116 -7.34 -5.67 10.35
CA HIS A 116 -8.36 -6.68 10.03
C HIS A 116 -8.74 -7.59 11.21
N CYS A 117 -7.80 -7.91 12.10
CA CYS A 117 -8.09 -8.75 13.27
C CYS A 117 -8.62 -7.97 14.48
N GLY A 118 -8.90 -6.67 14.33
CA GLY A 118 -9.38 -5.80 15.40
C GLY A 118 -8.30 -5.25 16.33
N ALA A 119 -7.01 -5.53 16.09
CA ALA A 119 -5.95 -4.92 16.86
C ALA A 119 -5.84 -3.43 16.51
N GLU A 120 -5.93 -2.58 17.53
CA GLU A 120 -5.79 -1.13 17.43
C GLU A 120 -4.36 -0.72 17.79
N LEU A 121 -3.71 0.05 16.92
CA LEU A 121 -2.37 0.62 17.16
C LEU A 121 -2.40 2.13 16.93
N PHE A 122 -1.81 2.90 17.86
CA PHE A 122 -1.56 4.32 17.64
C PHE A 122 -0.57 4.51 16.49
N LEU A 123 -0.82 5.49 15.62
CA LEU A 123 0.03 5.76 14.46
C LEU A 123 1.51 5.91 14.83
N THR A 124 1.80 6.56 15.96
CA THR A 124 3.17 6.75 16.48
C THR A 124 3.83 5.48 16.98
N ASP A 125 3.03 4.46 17.29
CA ASP A 125 3.47 3.18 17.84
C ASP A 125 3.54 2.09 16.76
N ILE A 126 3.38 2.46 15.49
CA ILE A 126 3.45 1.54 14.34
C ILE A 126 4.82 1.62 13.69
N GLU A 127 5.49 0.47 13.63
CA GLU A 127 6.55 0.24 12.65
C GLU A 127 5.91 -0.24 11.34
N TRP A 128 6.03 0.57 10.30
CA TRP A 128 5.54 0.26 8.96
C TRP A 128 6.48 -0.69 8.23
N LEU A 129 5.90 -1.71 7.61
CA LEU A 129 6.64 -2.79 6.97
C LEU A 129 6.43 -2.79 5.46
N GLY A 130 7.49 -3.17 4.74
CA GLY A 130 7.38 -3.51 3.32
C GLY A 130 6.66 -4.84 3.10
N LEU A 131 6.20 -5.07 1.87
CA LEU A 131 5.61 -6.36 1.49
C LEU A 131 6.59 -7.52 1.78
N GLY A 132 6.05 -8.62 2.30
CA GLY A 132 6.84 -9.82 2.63
C GLY A 132 7.71 -9.70 3.89
N SER A 133 7.61 -8.60 4.63
CA SER A 133 8.41 -8.40 5.86
C SER A 133 7.62 -8.75 7.13
N GLY A 134 8.30 -9.39 8.09
CA GLY A 134 7.73 -9.77 9.39
C GLY A 134 6.85 -11.01 9.34
N MET A 135 6.56 -11.59 10.51
CA MET A 135 5.60 -12.70 10.62
C MET A 135 4.18 -12.13 10.68
N PRO A 136 3.30 -12.44 9.70
CA PRO A 136 1.96 -11.91 9.66
C PRO A 136 1.07 -12.51 10.76
N CYS A 137 0.14 -11.69 11.25
CA CYS A 137 -0.95 -12.14 12.09
C CYS A 137 -1.85 -13.09 11.29
N GLU A 138 -1.99 -14.33 11.76
CA GLU A 138 -2.80 -15.36 11.11
C GLU A 138 -4.26 -14.93 10.92
N CYS A 139 -4.85 -14.26 11.93
CA CYS A 139 -6.20 -13.71 11.82
C CYS A 139 -6.31 -12.64 10.72
N CYS A 140 -5.31 -11.77 10.58
CA CYS A 140 -5.32 -10.77 9.51
C CYS A 140 -5.29 -11.43 8.14
N LEU A 141 -4.47 -12.48 7.95
CA LEU A 141 -4.42 -13.23 6.69
C LEU A 141 -5.72 -13.95 6.38
N ALA A 142 -6.36 -14.56 7.38
CA ALA A 142 -7.62 -15.27 7.21
C ALA A 142 -8.78 -14.33 6.86
N LEU A 143 -8.77 -13.10 7.38
CA LEU A 143 -9.82 -12.10 7.19
C LEU A 143 -9.58 -11.15 6.01
N SER A 144 -8.34 -11.08 5.51
CA SER A 144 -8.06 -10.34 4.28
C SER A 144 -8.59 -11.13 3.08
N GLU A 145 -9.71 -10.70 2.51
CA GLU A 145 -10.17 -11.30 1.26
C GLU A 145 -9.11 -11.08 0.17
N PRO A 146 -8.67 -12.12 -0.57
CA PRO A 146 -7.91 -11.88 -1.78
C PRO A 146 -8.83 -11.14 -2.75
N ALA A 147 -8.38 -10.00 -3.28
CA ALA A 147 -9.07 -9.31 -4.35
C ALA A 147 -9.33 -10.34 -5.47
N ARG A 148 -10.61 -10.67 -5.71
CA ARG A 148 -10.97 -11.50 -6.85
C ARG A 148 -10.52 -10.74 -8.10
N PRO A 149 -9.67 -11.32 -8.97
CA PRO A 149 -9.45 -10.72 -10.26
C PRO A 149 -10.80 -10.63 -10.96
N CYS A 150 -11.13 -9.43 -11.45
CA CYS A 150 -12.23 -9.27 -12.38
C CYS A 150 -11.82 -9.99 -13.67
N LEU A 151 -12.18 -11.28 -13.78
CA LEU A 151 -12.06 -12.01 -15.03
C LEU A 151 -13.18 -11.52 -15.95
N GLU A 152 -12.94 -10.40 -16.63
CA GLU A 152 -13.73 -10.03 -17.80
C GLU A 152 -13.40 -11.00 -18.93
N GLY A 153 -14.41 -11.78 -19.35
CA GLY A 153 -14.40 -12.45 -20.66
C GLY A 153 -14.68 -13.95 -20.64
N SER A 154 -15.94 -14.32 -20.94
CA SER A 154 -16.32 -15.30 -21.96
C SER A 154 -17.80 -15.14 -22.30
#